data_AF-A0A952AWJ5-F1
#
_entry.id   AF-A0A952AWJ5-F1
#
_cell.length_a   1.000
_cell.length_b   1.000
_cell.length_c   1.000
_cell.angle_alpha   90.00
_cell.angle_beta   90.00
_cell.angle_gamma   90.00
#
_symmetry.space_group_name_H-M   'P 1'
#
loop_
_entity.id
_entity.type
_entity.pdbx_description
1 polymer ?
#
loop_
_entity_poly.entity_id
_entity_poly.type
_entity_poly.pdbx_seq_one_letter_code
_entity_poly.pdbx_strand_id
1 'polypeptide(L)'
;MNYETRNNKAFTLIELLVAIGILAIVMSFSSVIFKVSIGAHRTAIANSEIMQKLRAITDQLNTDFKGLRKDGEIFVVWVAKPLTATDYKDNDLDGHERFDRIMFFADGDFQSYKPPMVRGNLARICYMIAKKGNVSAEGQDRTKRVLARNLHILTADPSLTDFPDFDSFSDTQWYEWNNRYEYDKISLDGWKNISWQNKKDMLAATSDIQVDDSSVSMAIRGVNVEPADANSIHMLLCEGVSEFKIQGWYDAQQQWIPEVDPDGNGNLTDTHFFLNEPNNVPGVLYPAPYGTININNIDYPRDQIDETHFNAIPGLGRALKFTFTLFDSRGIIKNGMTFTHVVYLDK
;
A
#
# COMPACT_ATOMS: atom_id res chain seq x y z
N MET A 1 67.23 63.35 7.91
CA MET A 1 65.93 62.65 7.70
C MET A 1 66.25 61.34 7.00
N ASN A 2 66.35 60.25 7.77
CA ASN A 2 66.68 58.93 7.23
C ASN A 2 65.43 58.34 6.56
N TYR A 3 65.44 58.22 5.24
CA TYR A 3 64.47 57.40 4.54
C TYR A 3 64.89 55.94 4.72
N GLU A 4 64.24 55.23 5.64
CA GLU A 4 64.26 53.76 5.65
C GLU A 4 63.56 53.28 4.38
N THR A 5 64.33 52.74 3.43
CA THR A 5 63.78 51.98 2.31
C THR A 5 63.18 50.70 2.86
N ARG A 6 61.85 50.69 3.01
CA ARG A 6 61.06 49.48 3.25
C ARG A 6 61.30 48.52 2.08
N ASN A 7 62.15 47.52 2.27
CA ASN A 7 62.26 46.39 1.36
C ASN A 7 60.96 45.58 1.44
N ASN A 8 59.99 45.92 0.61
CA ASN A 8 58.84 45.05 0.35
C ASN A 8 59.39 43.79 -0.31
N LYS A 9 59.49 42.70 0.46
CA LYS A 9 59.88 41.38 -0.06
C LYS A 9 58.83 40.97 -1.10
N ALA A 10 59.16 41.10 -2.38
CA ALA A 10 58.34 40.63 -3.48
C ALA A 10 58.50 39.11 -3.62
N PHE A 11 57.40 38.41 -3.85
CA PHE A 11 57.39 36.97 -4.11
C PHE A 11 58.08 36.66 -5.44
N THR A 12 58.84 35.58 -5.48
CA THR A 12 59.39 35.07 -6.73
C THR A 12 58.30 34.38 -7.56
N LEU A 13 58.44 34.39 -8.90
CA LEU A 13 57.53 33.70 -9.82
C LEU A 13 57.35 32.22 -9.48
N ILE A 14 58.41 31.58 -8.96
CA ILE A 14 58.39 30.18 -8.53
C ILE A 14 57.53 29.99 -7.29
N GLU A 15 57.68 30.84 -6.27
CA GLU A 15 56.84 30.78 -5.06
C GLU A 15 55.35 30.98 -5.37
N LEU A 16 55.03 31.89 -6.30
CA LEU A 16 53.65 32.10 -6.76
C LEU A 16 53.08 30.85 -7.46
N LEU A 17 53.86 30.23 -8.36
CA LEU A 17 53.47 28.99 -9.04
C LEU A 17 53.26 27.84 -8.06
N VAL A 18 54.15 27.69 -7.07
CA VAL A 18 54.02 26.68 -6.01
C VAL A 18 52.76 26.93 -5.18
N ALA A 19 52.49 28.18 -4.78
CA ALA A 19 51.30 28.53 -4.01
C ALA A 19 50.00 28.24 -4.78
N ILE A 20 49.93 28.58 -6.07
CA ILE A 20 48.78 28.27 -6.93
C ILE A 20 48.63 26.74 -7.08
N GLY A 21 49.73 26.01 -7.26
CA GLY A 21 49.71 24.54 -7.35
C GLY A 21 49.16 23.88 -6.08
N ILE A 22 49.62 24.33 -4.91
CA ILE A 22 49.11 23.84 -3.61
C ILE A 22 47.63 24.21 -3.44
N LEU A 23 47.23 25.43 -3.79
CA LEU A 23 45.84 25.86 -3.71
C LEU A 23 44.94 24.99 -4.60
N ALA A 24 45.34 24.70 -5.83
CA ALA A 24 44.59 23.85 -6.74
C ALA A 24 44.41 22.42 -6.20
N ILE A 25 45.45 21.87 -5.57
CA ILE A 25 45.40 20.55 -4.93
C ILE A 25 44.45 20.57 -3.72
N VAL A 26 44.54 21.59 -2.86
CA VAL A 26 43.65 21.70 -1.69
C VAL A 26 42.20 21.87 -2.13
N MET A 27 41.93 22.68 -3.15
CA MET A 27 40.59 22.87 -3.70
C MET A 27 40.03 21.59 -4.32
N SER A 28 40.84 20.78 -5.00
CA SER A 28 40.38 19.52 -5.58
C SER A 28 40.00 18.51 -4.50
N PHE A 29 40.83 18.33 -3.47
CA PHE A 29 40.51 17.48 -2.32
C PHE A 29 39.28 17.97 -1.56
N SER A 30 39.19 19.28 -1.30
CA SER A 30 38.04 19.88 -0.62
C SER A 30 36.74 19.66 -1.40
N SER A 31 36.79 19.78 -2.73
CA SER A 31 35.64 19.54 -3.60
C SER A 31 35.14 18.10 -3.54
N VAL A 32 36.05 17.12 -3.48
CA VAL A 32 35.71 15.70 -3.33
C VAL A 32 35.06 15.45 -1.97
N ILE A 33 35.65 15.95 -0.88
CA ILE A 33 35.11 15.80 0.48
C ILE A 33 33.73 16.45 0.58
N PHE A 34 33.55 17.63 0.00
CA PHE A 34 32.28 18.33 0.00
C PHE A 34 31.20 17.58 -0.81
N LYS A 35 31.57 17.03 -1.97
CA LYS A 35 30.68 16.18 -2.78
C LYS A 35 30.22 14.94 -2.01
N VAL A 36 31.15 14.25 -1.35
CA VAL A 36 30.84 13.07 -0.51
C VAL A 36 29.95 13.46 0.67
N SER A 37 30.26 14.57 1.35
CA SER A 37 29.50 15.06 2.51
C SER A 37 28.07 15.47 2.13
N ILE A 38 27.89 16.16 1.00
CA ILE A 38 26.55 16.49 0.47
C ILE A 38 25.80 15.21 0.09
N GLY A 39 26.47 14.26 -0.55
CA GLY A 39 25.88 12.96 -0.90
C GLY A 39 25.34 12.25 0.35
N ALA A 40 26.19 12.09 1.37
CA ALA A 40 25.82 11.47 2.63
C ALA A 40 24.66 12.20 3.33
N HIS A 41 24.70 13.53 3.39
CA HIS A 41 23.63 14.33 3.97
C HIS A 41 22.30 14.17 3.22
N ARG A 42 22.33 14.14 1.88
CA ARG A 42 21.13 13.89 1.06
C ARG A 42 20.56 12.50 1.29
N THR A 43 21.40 11.47 1.31
CA THR A 43 20.98 10.09 1.61
C THR A 43 20.40 9.97 3.02
N ALA A 44 20.98 10.65 4.01
CA ALA A 44 20.46 10.65 5.37
C ALA A 44 19.05 11.27 5.47
N ILE A 45 18.80 12.38 4.75
CA ILE A 45 17.47 12.98 4.66
C ILE A 45 16.47 12.02 3.99
N ALA A 46 16.86 11.39 2.88
CA ALA A 46 16.01 10.42 2.18
C ALA A 46 15.64 9.22 3.07
N ASN A 47 16.63 8.68 3.80
CA ASN A 47 16.39 7.62 4.78
C ASN A 47 15.43 8.07 5.87
N SER A 48 15.60 9.29 6.40
CA SER A 48 14.69 9.83 7.43
C SER A 48 13.25 9.96 6.92
N GLU A 49 13.06 10.40 5.68
CA GLU A 49 11.73 10.48 5.05
C GLU A 49 11.08 9.10 4.95
N ILE A 50 11.82 8.12 4.40
CA ILE A 50 11.33 6.74 4.27
C ILE A 50 10.97 6.13 5.63
N MET A 51 11.79 6.34 6.66
CA MET A 51 11.51 5.83 8.00
C MET A 51 10.28 6.48 8.65
N GLN A 52 10.01 7.76 8.34
CA GLN A 52 8.78 8.43 8.78
C GLN A 52 7.55 7.82 8.10
N LYS A 53 7.62 7.59 6.78
CA LYS A 53 6.56 6.90 6.01
C LYS A 53 6.29 5.50 6.56
N LEU A 54 7.35 4.71 6.78
CA LEU A 54 7.27 3.38 7.38
C LEU A 54 6.54 3.40 8.73
N ARG A 55 6.91 4.33 9.62
CA ARG A 55 6.25 4.47 10.92
C ARG A 55 4.76 4.80 10.77
N ALA A 56 4.41 5.77 9.93
CA ALA A 56 3.02 6.14 9.70
C ALA A 56 2.17 4.96 9.19
N ILE A 57 2.68 4.20 8.22
CA ILE A 57 2.00 3.00 7.69
C ILE A 57 1.84 1.94 8.78
N THR A 58 2.93 1.60 9.48
CA THR A 58 2.92 0.51 10.48
C THR A 58 2.09 0.84 11.71
N ASP A 59 2.13 2.09 12.20
CA ASP A 59 1.29 2.54 13.31
C ASP A 59 -0.20 2.50 12.94
N GLN A 60 -0.54 2.89 11.71
CA GLN A 60 -1.92 2.83 11.22
C GLN A 60 -2.41 1.39 11.05
N LEU A 61 -1.61 0.50 10.44
CA LEU A 61 -1.92 -0.92 10.33
C LEU A 61 -2.11 -1.55 11.72
N ASN A 62 -1.21 -1.28 12.66
CA ASN A 62 -1.33 -1.78 14.04
C ASN A 62 -2.62 -1.29 14.71
N THR A 63 -3.01 -0.03 14.49
CA THR A 63 -4.22 0.55 15.07
C THR A 63 -5.47 -0.13 14.52
N ASP A 64 -5.56 -0.28 13.20
CA ASP A 64 -6.76 -0.85 12.57
C ASP A 64 -6.91 -2.33 12.86
N PHE A 65 -5.83 -3.11 12.77
CA PHE A 65 -5.88 -4.55 13.03
C PHE A 65 -5.98 -4.89 14.52
N LYS A 66 -5.60 -3.98 15.42
CA LYS A 66 -5.90 -4.13 16.85
C LYS A 66 -7.42 -4.09 17.10
N GLY A 67 -8.15 -3.35 16.28
CA GLY A 67 -9.61 -3.28 16.32
C GLY A 67 -10.32 -4.32 15.45
N LEU A 68 -9.60 -5.23 14.77
CA LEU A 68 -10.18 -6.15 13.79
C LEU A 68 -11.39 -6.91 14.35
N ARG A 69 -12.51 -6.84 13.63
CA ARG A 69 -13.76 -7.54 13.94
C ARG A 69 -13.83 -8.87 13.20
N LYS A 70 -13.54 -9.97 13.91
CA LYS A 70 -13.62 -11.35 13.38
C LYS A 70 -15.06 -11.81 13.12
N ASP A 71 -16.06 -11.12 13.66
CA ASP A 71 -17.48 -11.32 13.36
C ASP A 71 -17.94 -10.57 12.10
N GLY A 72 -17.11 -9.67 11.57
CA GLY A 72 -17.30 -8.96 10.31
C GLY A 72 -16.70 -9.69 9.11
N GLU A 73 -16.97 -9.17 7.91
CA GLU A 73 -16.37 -9.72 6.69
C GLU A 73 -14.91 -9.28 6.54
N ILE A 74 -14.08 -10.19 6.04
CA ILE A 74 -12.73 -9.89 5.58
C ILE A 74 -12.62 -10.35 4.14
N PHE A 75 -12.17 -9.46 3.26
CA PHE A 75 -11.96 -9.74 1.86
C PHE A 75 -10.54 -9.37 1.46
N VAL A 76 -9.76 -10.35 1.03
CA VAL A 76 -8.38 -10.17 0.58
C VAL A 76 -8.26 -10.69 -0.85
N VAL A 77 -7.61 -9.92 -1.71
CA VAL A 77 -7.32 -10.34 -3.09
C VAL A 77 -5.87 -10.00 -3.40
N TRP A 78 -5.20 -10.90 -4.12
CA TRP A 78 -3.78 -10.79 -4.38
C TRP A 78 -3.52 -10.71 -5.87
N VAL A 79 -2.76 -9.68 -6.27
CA VAL A 79 -2.49 -9.42 -7.69
C VAL A 79 -0.99 -9.36 -7.89
N ALA A 80 -0.47 -10.32 -8.66
CA ALA A 80 0.91 -10.32 -9.14
C ALA A 80 0.94 -9.85 -10.60
N LYS A 81 1.80 -8.88 -10.92
CA LYS A 81 2.03 -8.41 -12.30
C LYS A 81 3.51 -8.53 -12.64
N PRO A 82 3.87 -8.98 -13.86
CA PRO A 82 5.27 -9.12 -14.22
C PRO A 82 5.96 -7.75 -14.22
N LEU A 83 7.20 -7.72 -13.72
CA LEU A 83 8.06 -6.54 -13.76
C LEU A 83 8.32 -6.13 -15.22
N THR A 84 7.95 -4.90 -15.55
CA THR A 84 8.16 -4.34 -16.90
C THR A 84 9.49 -3.59 -17.02
N ALA A 85 10.11 -3.21 -15.89
CA ALA A 85 11.35 -2.45 -15.86
C ALA A 85 12.57 -3.39 -15.95
N THR A 86 13.36 -3.27 -17.02
CA THR A 86 14.61 -4.02 -17.21
C THR A 86 15.71 -3.67 -16.20
N ASP A 87 15.61 -2.48 -15.60
CA ASP A 87 16.66 -1.90 -14.76
C ASP A 87 16.42 -2.14 -13.26
N TYR A 88 15.29 -2.75 -12.91
CA TYR A 88 14.97 -3.15 -11.55
C TYR A 88 14.94 -4.66 -11.47
N LYS A 89 15.76 -5.19 -10.56
CA LYS A 89 15.61 -6.55 -10.07
C LYS A 89 14.99 -6.42 -8.69
N ASP A 90 13.82 -7.00 -8.51
CA ASP A 90 13.36 -7.23 -7.16
C ASP A 90 14.34 -8.19 -6.46
N ASN A 91 14.34 -8.14 -5.13
CA ASN A 91 15.14 -9.04 -4.33
C ASN A 91 14.55 -10.46 -4.30
N ASP A 92 13.29 -10.64 -4.68
CA ASP A 92 12.72 -11.94 -5.01
C ASP A 92 12.99 -12.30 -6.48
N LEU A 93 13.36 -13.56 -6.71
CA LEU A 93 13.65 -14.10 -8.04
C LEU A 93 12.38 -14.37 -8.85
N ASP A 94 11.22 -13.89 -8.38
CA ASP A 94 9.90 -14.22 -8.92
C ASP A 94 9.54 -13.37 -10.15
N GLY A 95 10.17 -12.21 -10.33
CA GLY A 95 9.95 -11.31 -11.45
C GLY A 95 8.61 -10.58 -11.45
N HIS A 96 7.91 -10.47 -10.32
CA HIS A 96 6.58 -9.87 -10.22
C HIS A 96 6.50 -8.74 -9.18
N GLU A 97 5.59 -7.79 -9.38
CA GLU A 97 5.16 -6.80 -8.38
C GLU A 97 3.79 -7.15 -7.82
N ARG A 98 3.58 -6.82 -6.55
CA ARG A 98 2.32 -7.10 -5.83
C ARG A 98 1.45 -5.85 -5.60
N PHE A 99 0.17 -5.99 -5.95
CA PHE A 99 -0.88 -4.96 -5.81
C PHE A 99 -2.07 -5.50 -5.03
N ASP A 100 -1.78 -6.01 -3.84
CA ASP A 100 -2.77 -6.70 -3.04
C ASP A 100 -3.78 -5.71 -2.43
N ARG A 101 -4.98 -6.20 -2.13
CA ARG A 101 -6.02 -5.42 -1.46
C ARG A 101 -6.58 -6.19 -0.29
N ILE A 102 -6.95 -5.47 0.75
CA ILE A 102 -7.67 -6.02 1.90
C ILE A 102 -8.77 -5.07 2.33
N MET A 103 -9.97 -5.61 2.51
CA MET A 103 -11.12 -4.96 3.14
C MET A 103 -11.47 -5.74 4.41
N PHE A 104 -11.71 -5.02 5.50
CA PHE A 104 -12.15 -5.61 6.76
C PHE A 104 -12.91 -4.59 7.60
N PHE A 105 -13.54 -5.07 8.67
CA PHE A 105 -14.18 -4.22 9.67
C PHE A 105 -13.30 -4.12 10.91
N ALA A 106 -13.22 -2.93 11.50
CA ALA A 106 -12.49 -2.70 12.73
C ALA A 106 -13.24 -1.76 13.67
N ASP A 107 -13.11 -2.04 14.97
CA ASP A 107 -13.49 -1.12 16.04
C ASP A 107 -12.41 -0.06 16.26
N GLY A 108 -12.80 1.16 16.57
CA GLY A 108 -11.89 2.28 16.78
C GLY A 108 -12.61 3.53 17.25
N ASP A 109 -11.93 4.68 17.15
CA ASP A 109 -12.56 6.00 17.29
C ASP A 109 -12.39 6.71 15.95
N PHE A 110 -13.40 6.59 15.10
CA PHE A 110 -13.36 7.09 13.73
C PHE A 110 -14.15 8.38 13.60
N GLN A 111 -13.64 9.28 12.77
CA GLN A 111 -14.26 10.55 12.47
C GLN A 111 -14.10 10.88 10.99
N SER A 112 -15.17 11.36 10.35
CA SER A 112 -15.12 11.84 8.97
C SER A 112 -14.42 13.20 8.88
N TYR A 113 -13.81 13.46 7.73
CA TYR A 113 -13.18 14.73 7.41
C TYR A 113 -14.19 15.76 6.93
N LYS A 114 -15.18 15.36 6.13
CA LYS A 114 -16.18 16.27 5.55
C LYS A 114 -17.38 16.47 6.47
N PRO A 115 -18.01 17.66 6.43
CA PRO A 115 -19.35 17.88 6.96
C PRO A 115 -20.42 17.08 6.18
N PRO A 116 -21.46 16.54 6.83
CA PRO A 116 -21.66 16.48 8.28
C PRO A 116 -20.59 15.61 8.94
N MET A 117 -20.07 16.07 10.08
CA MET A 117 -18.99 15.37 10.78
C MET A 117 -19.55 14.14 11.48
N VAL A 118 -19.28 12.96 10.93
CA VAL A 118 -19.74 11.68 11.45
C VAL A 118 -18.67 11.13 12.37
N ARG A 119 -19.11 10.59 13.51
CA ARG A 119 -18.26 9.83 14.42
C ARG A 119 -18.87 8.45 14.61
N GLY A 120 -18.02 7.45 14.71
CA GLY A 120 -18.46 6.08 14.96
C GLY A 120 -17.32 5.24 15.48
N ASN A 121 -17.68 4.15 16.13
CA ASN A 121 -16.73 3.23 16.74
C ASN A 121 -16.44 2.00 15.88
N LEU A 122 -17.06 1.90 14.70
CA LEU A 122 -16.91 0.80 13.76
C LEU A 122 -16.74 1.38 12.36
N ALA A 123 -15.80 0.83 11.60
CA ALA A 123 -15.62 1.21 10.20
C ALA A 123 -15.24 0.03 9.32
N ARG A 124 -15.65 0.11 8.05
CA ARG A 124 -15.07 -0.67 6.96
C ARG A 124 -13.78 0.03 6.51
N ILE A 125 -12.69 -0.72 6.44
CA ILE A 125 -11.38 -0.21 6.07
C ILE A 125 -10.86 -1.01 4.88
N CYS A 126 -10.41 -0.31 3.85
CA CYS A 126 -9.81 -0.88 2.66
C CYS A 126 -8.39 -0.35 2.46
N TYR A 127 -7.42 -1.24 2.32
CA TYR A 127 -6.06 -0.91 1.91
C TYR A 127 -5.78 -1.40 0.51
N MET A 128 -5.22 -0.53 -0.33
CA MET A 128 -4.71 -0.87 -1.66
C MET A 128 -3.85 0.27 -2.22
N ILE A 129 -3.08 -0.02 -3.27
CA ILE A 129 -2.49 1.06 -4.07
C ILE A 129 -3.59 1.72 -4.90
N ALA A 130 -3.72 3.03 -4.76
CA ALA A 130 -4.76 3.81 -5.42
C ALA A 130 -4.50 3.96 -6.92
N LYS A 131 -5.61 4.12 -7.64
CA LYS A 131 -5.64 4.63 -9.01
C LYS A 131 -5.39 6.14 -8.98
N LYS A 132 -4.90 6.66 -10.10
CA LYS A 132 -4.74 8.09 -10.32
C LYS A 132 -5.48 8.49 -11.58
N GLY A 133 -6.65 9.10 -11.43
CA GLY A 133 -7.56 9.32 -12.55
C GLY A 133 -7.98 8.00 -13.19
N ASN A 134 -7.73 7.84 -14.49
CA ASN A 134 -8.04 6.61 -15.24
C ASN A 134 -6.87 5.61 -15.32
N VAL A 135 -5.76 5.87 -14.62
CA VAL A 135 -4.59 5.00 -14.64
C VAL A 135 -4.63 4.07 -13.44
N SER A 136 -4.64 2.76 -13.69
CA SER A 136 -4.56 1.73 -12.66
C SER A 136 -3.22 1.76 -11.93
N ALA A 137 -3.14 1.13 -10.75
CA ALA A 137 -1.94 1.15 -9.92
C ALA A 137 -0.70 0.61 -10.67
N GLU A 138 -0.88 -0.47 -11.43
CA GLU A 138 0.16 -1.12 -12.23
C GLU A 138 0.63 -0.26 -13.41
N GLY A 139 -0.23 0.59 -13.96
CA GLY A 139 0.12 1.53 -15.04
C GLY A 139 0.84 2.80 -14.56
N GLN A 140 0.92 3.03 -13.25
CA GLN A 140 1.59 4.19 -12.67
C GLN A 140 3.10 3.94 -12.48
N ASP A 141 3.86 5.04 -12.57
CA ASP A 141 5.27 5.05 -12.16
C ASP A 141 5.40 4.64 -10.68
N ARG A 142 6.30 3.70 -10.41
CA ARG A 142 6.54 3.11 -9.08
C ARG A 142 6.74 4.16 -7.99
N THR A 143 7.42 5.26 -8.32
CA THR A 143 7.75 6.35 -7.37
C THR A 143 6.56 7.27 -7.09
N LYS A 144 5.51 7.21 -7.91
CA LYS A 144 4.33 8.09 -7.84
C LYS A 144 3.07 7.39 -7.33
N ARG A 145 3.12 6.08 -7.11
CA ARG A 145 2.02 5.30 -6.56
C ARG A 145 1.71 5.74 -5.13
N VAL A 146 0.43 5.65 -4.77
CA VAL A 146 -0.08 6.06 -3.46
C VAL A 146 -0.71 4.84 -2.79
N LEU A 147 -0.26 4.52 -1.58
CA LEU A 147 -1.00 3.61 -0.72
C LEU A 147 -2.19 4.37 -0.15
N ALA A 148 -3.38 3.86 -0.41
CA ALA A 148 -4.62 4.40 0.12
C ALA A 148 -5.17 3.55 1.26
N ARG A 149 -5.80 4.26 2.20
CA ARG A 149 -6.62 3.71 3.26
C ARG A 149 -7.99 4.36 3.15
N ASN A 150 -8.90 3.68 2.47
CA ASN A 150 -10.28 4.12 2.35
C ASN A 150 -11.06 3.63 3.58
N LEU A 151 -11.79 4.53 4.23
CA LEU A 151 -12.52 4.25 5.45
C LEU A 151 -13.96 4.73 5.32
N HIS A 152 -14.90 3.83 5.63
CA HIS A 152 -16.32 4.15 5.77
C HIS A 152 -16.79 3.83 7.19
N ILE A 153 -17.20 4.85 7.92
CA ILE A 153 -17.76 4.72 9.27
C ILE A 153 -19.15 4.10 9.19
N LEU A 154 -19.38 2.99 9.89
CA LEU A 154 -20.71 2.42 10.03
C LEU A 154 -21.46 3.20 11.11
N THR A 155 -22.64 3.71 10.75
CA THR A 155 -23.42 4.59 11.63
C THR A 155 -24.91 4.30 11.55
N ALA A 156 -25.61 4.62 12.65
CA ALA A 156 -27.07 4.57 12.73
C ALA A 156 -27.67 5.98 12.91
N ASP A 157 -26.89 7.04 12.68
CA ASP A 157 -27.36 8.42 12.85
C ASP A 157 -28.54 8.70 11.91
N PRO A 158 -29.74 8.95 12.45
CA PRO A 158 -30.94 9.13 11.64
C PRO A 158 -30.90 10.41 10.79
N SER A 159 -30.03 11.38 11.12
CA SER A 159 -29.89 12.64 10.40
C SER A 159 -29.12 12.53 9.09
N LEU A 160 -28.43 11.40 8.88
CA LEU A 160 -27.64 11.13 7.68
C LEU A 160 -28.47 10.45 6.59
N THR A 161 -27.98 10.57 5.35
CA THR A 161 -28.54 9.89 4.19
C THR A 161 -28.58 8.38 4.42
N ASP A 162 -29.67 7.75 4.01
CA ASP A 162 -29.82 6.31 4.13
C ASP A 162 -28.78 5.56 3.30
N PHE A 163 -28.44 4.36 3.77
CA PHE A 163 -27.56 3.47 3.03
C PHE A 163 -28.19 3.19 1.66
N PRO A 164 -27.42 3.38 0.57
CA PRO A 164 -27.97 3.33 -0.77
C PRO A 164 -28.51 1.93 -1.12
N ASP A 165 -29.55 1.91 -1.94
CA ASP A 165 -29.98 0.72 -2.66
C ASP A 165 -29.13 0.58 -3.93
N PHE A 166 -28.45 -0.57 -4.05
CA PHE A 166 -27.48 -0.83 -5.12
C PHE A 166 -28.08 -1.48 -6.36
N ASP A 167 -29.35 -1.91 -6.33
CA ASP A 167 -29.98 -2.67 -7.44
C ASP A 167 -30.01 -1.91 -8.78
N SER A 168 -29.79 -0.59 -8.76
CA SER A 168 -29.78 0.27 -9.95
C SER A 168 -28.67 1.33 -9.96
N PHE A 169 -27.58 1.09 -9.23
CA PHE A 169 -26.47 2.04 -9.16
C PHE A 169 -25.79 2.24 -10.52
N SER A 170 -25.70 3.49 -10.96
CA SER A 170 -24.85 3.89 -12.07
C SER A 170 -23.36 3.89 -11.67
N ASP A 171 -22.47 3.81 -12.66
CA ASP A 171 -21.02 3.91 -12.46
C ASP A 171 -20.61 5.16 -11.65
N THR A 172 -21.29 6.29 -11.85
CA THR A 172 -21.03 7.52 -11.10
C THR A 172 -21.43 7.38 -9.64
N GLN A 173 -22.54 6.72 -9.34
CA GLN A 173 -22.97 6.49 -7.96
C GLN A 173 -22.04 5.51 -7.24
N TRP A 174 -21.56 4.47 -7.91
CA TRP A 174 -20.53 3.58 -7.37
C TRP A 174 -19.23 4.32 -7.06
N TYR A 175 -18.78 5.17 -7.98
CA TYR A 175 -17.60 5.99 -7.78
C TYR A 175 -17.76 6.93 -6.58
N GLU A 176 -18.86 7.66 -6.51
CA GLU A 176 -19.14 8.63 -5.44
C GLU A 176 -19.25 7.93 -4.09
N TRP A 177 -20.01 6.83 -4.01
CA TRP A 177 -20.11 6.05 -2.78
C TRP A 177 -18.73 5.59 -2.32
N ASN A 178 -17.94 4.92 -3.16
CA ASN A 178 -16.67 4.37 -2.72
C ASN A 178 -15.60 5.46 -2.47
N ASN A 179 -15.54 6.54 -3.25
CA ASN A 179 -14.40 7.47 -3.23
C ASN A 179 -14.69 8.82 -2.56
N ARG A 180 -15.95 9.12 -2.23
CA ARG A 180 -16.35 10.44 -1.72
C ARG A 180 -17.05 10.38 -0.38
N TYR A 181 -17.84 9.33 -0.14
CA TYR A 181 -18.49 9.13 1.13
C TYR A 181 -17.50 8.52 2.13
N GLU A 182 -17.68 8.90 3.39
CA GLU A 182 -16.81 8.50 4.51
C GLU A 182 -17.60 7.69 5.55
N TYR A 183 -18.86 7.38 5.25
CA TYR A 183 -19.76 6.66 6.14
C TYR A 183 -20.77 5.84 5.35
N ASP A 184 -21.26 4.79 5.99
CA ASP A 184 -22.35 3.94 5.54
C ASP A 184 -23.40 3.86 6.66
N LYS A 185 -24.64 4.27 6.39
CA LYS A 185 -25.73 4.23 7.38
C LYS A 185 -26.32 2.82 7.52
N ILE A 186 -25.49 1.88 7.94
CA ILE A 186 -25.82 0.46 8.06
C ILE A 186 -25.11 -0.14 9.27
N SER A 187 -25.72 -1.13 9.91
CA SER A 187 -25.07 -1.92 10.96
C SER A 187 -24.15 -2.98 10.36
N LEU A 188 -23.25 -3.54 11.17
CA LEU A 188 -22.41 -4.66 10.75
C LEU A 188 -23.24 -5.86 10.29
N ASP A 189 -24.29 -6.20 11.05
CA ASP A 189 -25.21 -7.28 10.69
C ASP A 189 -26.01 -6.95 9.44
N GLY A 190 -26.40 -5.69 9.25
CA GLY A 190 -27.03 -5.22 8.03
C GLY A 190 -26.12 -5.47 6.82
N TRP A 191 -24.84 -5.13 6.95
CA TRP A 191 -23.85 -5.37 5.91
C TRP A 191 -23.73 -6.86 5.59
N LYS A 192 -23.57 -7.73 6.59
CA LYS A 192 -23.46 -9.19 6.42
C LYS A 192 -24.67 -9.81 5.70
N ASN A 193 -25.85 -9.23 5.92
CA ASN A 193 -27.11 -9.73 5.34
C ASN A 193 -27.43 -9.15 3.96
N ILE A 194 -26.56 -8.31 3.37
CA ILE A 194 -26.71 -7.85 2.00
C ILE A 194 -26.69 -9.06 1.05
N SER A 195 -27.61 -9.08 0.09
CA SER A 195 -27.72 -10.15 -0.92
C SER A 195 -26.41 -10.33 -1.68
N TRP A 196 -26.08 -11.56 -2.08
CA TRP A 196 -24.86 -11.83 -2.85
C TRP A 196 -24.74 -10.97 -4.11
N GLN A 197 -25.88 -10.70 -4.76
CA GLN A 197 -25.94 -9.88 -5.97
C GLN A 197 -25.39 -8.46 -5.75
N ASN A 198 -25.76 -7.81 -4.65
CA ASN A 198 -25.23 -6.49 -4.31
C ASN A 198 -23.84 -6.60 -3.67
N LYS A 199 -23.60 -7.67 -2.90
CA LYS A 199 -22.30 -7.93 -2.26
C LYS A 199 -21.17 -8.01 -3.27
N LYS A 200 -21.30 -8.79 -4.34
CA LYS A 200 -20.24 -8.92 -5.37
C LYS A 200 -19.92 -7.59 -6.04
N ASP A 201 -20.93 -6.75 -6.27
CA ASP A 201 -20.76 -5.41 -6.84
C ASP A 201 -20.04 -4.47 -5.86
N MET A 202 -20.40 -4.51 -4.58
CA MET A 202 -19.72 -3.74 -3.55
C MET A 202 -18.27 -4.17 -3.34
N LEU A 203 -17.99 -5.48 -3.34
CA LEU A 203 -16.63 -6.03 -3.25
C LEU A 203 -15.82 -5.65 -4.50
N ALA A 204 -16.40 -5.73 -5.69
CA ALA A 204 -15.73 -5.29 -6.92
C ALA A 204 -15.42 -3.78 -6.91
N ALA A 205 -16.40 -2.94 -6.53
CA ALA A 205 -16.24 -1.50 -6.43
C ALA A 205 -15.15 -1.11 -5.42
N THR A 206 -15.08 -1.79 -4.28
CA THR A 206 -14.09 -1.49 -3.23
C THR A 206 -12.70 -2.03 -3.56
N SER A 207 -12.60 -3.21 -4.20
CA SER A 207 -11.32 -3.90 -4.38
C SER A 207 -10.63 -3.68 -5.73
N ASP A 208 -11.27 -3.05 -6.73
CA ASP A 208 -10.73 -2.93 -8.11
C ASP A 208 -10.57 -4.27 -8.84
N ILE A 209 -11.25 -5.33 -8.37
CA ILE A 209 -11.19 -6.67 -8.95
C ILE A 209 -12.57 -7.12 -9.41
N GLN A 210 -12.63 -7.96 -10.43
CA GLN A 210 -13.86 -8.64 -10.82
C GLN A 210 -14.22 -9.67 -9.76
N VAL A 211 -15.40 -9.54 -9.15
CA VAL A 211 -15.96 -10.55 -8.24
C VAL A 211 -17.13 -11.20 -8.95
N ASP A 212 -17.02 -12.50 -9.24
CA ASP A 212 -17.96 -13.26 -10.07
C ASP A 212 -18.35 -12.48 -11.35
N ASP A 213 -19.65 -12.36 -11.61
CA ASP A 213 -20.29 -11.64 -12.70
C ASP A 213 -20.73 -10.22 -12.30
N SER A 214 -19.99 -9.56 -11.39
CA SER A 214 -20.24 -8.17 -11.00
C SER A 214 -20.46 -7.23 -12.21
N SER A 215 -21.48 -6.37 -12.08
CA SER A 215 -21.94 -5.40 -13.09
C SER A 215 -21.14 -4.10 -13.12
N VAL A 216 -20.34 -3.85 -12.07
CA VAL A 216 -19.64 -2.59 -11.83
C VAL A 216 -18.55 -2.37 -12.89
N SER A 217 -18.49 -1.23 -13.57
CA SER A 217 -17.44 -0.99 -14.58
C SER A 217 -16.03 -0.94 -13.98
N MET A 218 -15.05 -1.61 -14.61
CA MET A 218 -13.63 -1.57 -14.21
C MET A 218 -13.06 -0.15 -14.08
N ALA A 219 -13.59 0.81 -14.86
CA ALA A 219 -13.13 2.19 -14.82
C ALA A 219 -13.36 2.83 -13.43
N ILE A 220 -14.45 2.49 -12.75
CA ILE A 220 -14.86 3.13 -11.49
C ILE A 220 -14.56 2.31 -10.24
N ARG A 221 -14.10 1.07 -10.39
CA ARG A 221 -13.68 0.23 -9.25
C ARG A 221 -12.40 0.77 -8.61
N GLY A 222 -12.20 0.39 -7.36
CA GLY A 222 -11.04 0.73 -6.56
C GLY A 222 -11.08 2.14 -5.98
N VAL A 223 -9.99 2.48 -5.32
CA VAL A 223 -9.78 3.78 -4.71
C VAL A 223 -9.01 4.69 -5.67
N ASN A 224 -9.49 5.91 -5.87
CA ASN A 224 -8.87 6.94 -6.70
C ASN A 224 -8.40 8.09 -5.81
N VAL A 225 -7.09 8.28 -5.74
CA VAL A 225 -6.47 9.37 -4.99
C VAL A 225 -5.78 10.30 -5.98
N GLU A 226 -6.28 11.53 -6.05
CA GLU A 226 -5.67 12.59 -6.83
C GLU A 226 -5.32 13.73 -5.87
N PRO A 227 -4.03 14.03 -5.62
CA PRO A 227 -3.63 15.08 -4.70
C PRO A 227 -4.20 16.47 -5.03
N ALA A 228 -4.54 16.73 -6.30
CA ALA A 228 -5.18 17.96 -6.73
C ALA A 228 -6.68 18.05 -6.36
N ASP A 229 -7.31 16.91 -6.03
CA ASP A 229 -8.70 16.82 -5.65
C ASP A 229 -8.84 16.66 -4.14
N ALA A 230 -9.21 17.76 -3.47
CA ALA A 230 -9.43 17.82 -2.04
C ALA A 230 -10.41 16.75 -1.52
N ASN A 231 -11.33 16.29 -2.36
CA ASN A 231 -12.30 15.28 -1.97
C ASN A 231 -11.71 13.89 -1.83
N SER A 232 -10.49 13.63 -2.31
CA SER A 232 -9.82 12.31 -2.24
C SER A 232 -8.77 12.20 -1.13
N ILE A 233 -8.39 13.33 -0.51
CA ILE A 233 -7.29 13.41 0.46
C ILE A 233 -7.54 12.54 1.70
N HIS A 234 -8.80 12.39 2.12
CA HIS A 234 -9.19 11.56 3.27
C HIS A 234 -8.77 10.08 3.13
N MET A 235 -8.50 9.61 1.91
CA MET A 235 -8.05 8.23 1.63
C MET A 235 -6.53 8.11 1.48
N LEU A 236 -5.79 9.22 1.39
CA LEU A 236 -4.35 9.20 1.18
C LEU A 236 -3.64 8.78 2.47
N LEU A 237 -2.97 7.63 2.45
CA LEU A 237 -2.14 7.18 3.57
C LEU A 237 -0.67 7.56 3.36
N CYS A 238 -0.10 7.18 2.20
CA CYS A 238 1.32 7.44 1.92
C CYS A 238 1.62 7.48 0.43
N GLU A 239 2.40 8.48 0.00
CA GLU A 239 2.92 8.57 -1.37
C GLU A 239 4.28 7.86 -1.52
N GLY A 240 4.57 7.37 -2.72
CA GLY A 240 5.82 6.70 -3.06
C GLY A 240 5.87 5.27 -2.52
N VAL A 241 4.74 4.57 -2.51
CA VAL A 241 4.65 3.15 -2.17
C VAL A 241 4.48 2.37 -3.46
N SER A 242 5.54 1.71 -3.92
CA SER A 242 5.48 1.03 -5.23
C SER A 242 4.77 -0.30 -5.19
N GLU A 243 4.92 -1.03 -4.09
CA GLU A 243 4.42 -2.38 -3.90
C GLU A 243 3.71 -2.46 -2.55
N PHE A 244 2.61 -3.22 -2.52
CA PHE A 244 1.89 -3.55 -1.31
C PHE A 244 1.49 -5.03 -1.37
N LYS A 245 2.20 -5.85 -0.60
CA LYS A 245 2.10 -7.31 -0.53
C LYS A 245 1.51 -7.71 0.82
N ILE A 246 0.50 -8.57 0.82
CA ILE A 246 -0.19 -9.11 1.99
C ILE A 246 -0.07 -10.63 1.95
N GLN A 247 0.36 -11.23 3.05
CA GLN A 247 0.44 -12.68 3.18
C GLN A 247 -0.01 -13.13 4.57
N GLY A 248 -0.83 -14.16 4.64
CA GLY A 248 -1.20 -14.83 5.89
C GLY A 248 -0.24 -15.98 6.22
N TRP A 249 0.05 -16.18 7.50
CA TRP A 249 0.78 -17.37 7.96
C TRP A 249 -0.11 -18.61 7.87
N TYR A 250 0.32 -19.63 7.12
CA TYR A 250 -0.43 -20.89 7.00
C TYR A 250 0.28 -22.03 7.72
N ASP A 251 -0.28 -22.45 8.86
CA ASP A 251 0.35 -23.46 9.72
C ASP A 251 0.48 -24.83 9.05
N ALA A 252 -0.43 -25.23 8.16
CA ALA A 252 -0.35 -26.55 7.52
C ALA A 252 0.88 -26.71 6.62
N GLN A 253 1.37 -25.61 6.04
CA GLN A 253 2.57 -25.60 5.18
C GLN A 253 3.76 -24.87 5.82
N GLN A 254 3.60 -24.30 7.02
CA GLN A 254 4.63 -23.52 7.73
C GLN A 254 5.24 -22.40 6.87
N GLN A 255 4.40 -21.70 6.10
CA GLN A 255 4.84 -20.64 5.18
C GLN A 255 3.86 -19.47 5.08
N TRP A 256 4.32 -18.38 4.46
CA TRP A 256 3.50 -17.20 4.17
C TRP A 256 2.80 -17.36 2.81
N ILE A 257 1.48 -17.12 2.77
CA ILE A 257 0.64 -17.38 1.59
C ILE A 257 -0.24 -16.16 1.29
N PRO A 258 -0.46 -15.81 0.01
CA PRO A 258 0.11 -16.44 -1.18
C PRO A 258 1.48 -15.88 -1.54
N GLU A 259 2.25 -16.70 -2.24
CA GLU A 259 3.60 -16.41 -2.74
C GLU A 259 3.70 -16.78 -4.22
N VAL A 260 4.42 -15.98 -5.02
CA VAL A 260 4.54 -16.19 -6.47
C VAL A 260 5.48 -17.34 -6.77
N ASP A 261 6.61 -17.41 -6.05
CA ASP A 261 7.60 -18.49 -6.09
C ASP A 261 7.81 -19.01 -4.65
N PRO A 262 6.92 -19.88 -4.14
CA PRO A 262 6.95 -20.38 -2.76
C PRO A 262 8.28 -21.04 -2.36
N ASP A 263 8.90 -21.81 -3.24
CA ASP A 263 10.17 -22.50 -2.95
C ASP A 263 11.43 -21.71 -3.36
N GLY A 264 11.25 -20.59 -4.06
CA GLY A 264 12.31 -19.63 -4.40
C GLY A 264 13.29 -20.14 -5.45
N ASN A 265 12.90 -21.14 -6.25
CA ASN A 265 13.77 -21.78 -7.22
C ASN A 265 13.70 -21.14 -8.63
N GLY A 266 12.82 -20.15 -8.84
CA GLY A 266 12.55 -19.47 -10.11
C GLY A 266 11.59 -20.20 -11.05
N ASN A 267 11.04 -21.34 -10.65
CA ASN A 267 10.04 -22.13 -11.39
C ASN A 267 8.66 -21.92 -10.78
N LEU A 268 7.82 -21.15 -11.47
CA LEU A 268 6.50 -20.72 -10.99
C LEU A 268 5.40 -21.80 -11.09
N THR A 269 5.72 -23.09 -11.13
CA THR A 269 4.71 -24.17 -11.20
C THR A 269 3.94 -24.37 -9.90
N ASP A 270 4.58 -24.09 -8.78
CA ASP A 270 4.02 -24.16 -7.43
C ASP A 270 3.35 -22.85 -6.99
N THR A 271 3.33 -21.84 -7.87
CA THR A 271 2.76 -20.52 -7.59
C THR A 271 1.35 -20.58 -7.04
N HIS A 272 1.06 -19.70 -6.09
CA HIS A 272 -0.28 -19.52 -5.52
C HIS A 272 -1.19 -18.62 -6.39
N PHE A 273 -0.70 -18.16 -7.54
CA PHE A 273 -1.37 -17.22 -8.44
C PHE A 273 -1.82 -17.86 -9.74
N PHE A 274 -2.94 -17.40 -10.29
CA PHE A 274 -3.39 -17.81 -11.63
C PHE A 274 -2.73 -16.96 -12.72
N LEU A 275 -1.40 -17.07 -12.86
CA LEU A 275 -0.60 -16.19 -13.74
C LEU A 275 -1.02 -16.21 -15.23
N ASN A 276 -1.62 -17.30 -15.69
CA ASN A 276 -2.10 -17.47 -17.06
C ASN A 276 -3.58 -17.12 -17.27
N GLU A 277 -4.30 -16.77 -16.20
CA GLU A 277 -5.72 -16.47 -16.22
C GLU A 277 -5.94 -15.05 -15.66
N PRO A 278 -5.80 -14.00 -16.49
CA PRO A 278 -5.79 -12.62 -16.00
C PRO A 278 -7.11 -12.17 -15.32
N ASN A 279 -8.19 -12.91 -15.55
CA ASN A 279 -9.51 -12.66 -14.94
C ASN A 279 -9.72 -13.47 -13.65
N ASN A 280 -8.84 -14.41 -13.33
CA ASN A 280 -8.92 -15.25 -12.14
C ASN A 280 -7.91 -14.73 -11.12
N VAL A 281 -8.40 -14.01 -10.11
CA VAL A 281 -7.55 -13.39 -9.09
C VAL A 281 -7.66 -14.22 -7.82
N PRO A 282 -6.53 -14.68 -7.25
CA PRO A 282 -6.59 -15.40 -5.99
C PRO A 282 -7.10 -14.47 -4.88
N GLY A 283 -7.91 -15.02 -3.98
CA GLY A 283 -8.54 -14.26 -2.92
C GLY A 283 -9.19 -15.11 -1.85
N VAL A 284 -9.53 -14.46 -0.74
CA VAL A 284 -10.28 -15.00 0.38
C VAL A 284 -11.40 -14.04 0.71
N LEU A 285 -12.63 -14.56 0.76
CA LEU A 285 -13.76 -13.91 1.42
C LEU A 285 -14.08 -14.73 2.68
N TYR A 286 -14.21 -14.03 3.79
CA TYR A 286 -14.55 -14.57 5.11
C TYR A 286 -15.68 -13.73 5.70
N PRO A 287 -16.61 -14.31 6.50
CA PRO A 287 -16.86 -15.73 6.76
C PRO A 287 -17.97 -16.32 5.85
N ALA A 288 -18.34 -17.59 6.08
CA ALA A 288 -19.57 -18.20 5.56
C ALA A 288 -20.84 -17.34 5.89
N PRO A 289 -21.91 -17.38 5.08
CA PRO A 289 -22.18 -18.32 3.99
C PRO A 289 -21.54 -17.96 2.65
N TYR A 290 -21.14 -16.71 2.43
CA TYR A 290 -20.49 -16.28 1.19
C TYR A 290 -18.98 -16.55 1.18
N GLY A 291 -18.42 -16.92 2.34
CA GLY A 291 -17.01 -17.25 2.48
C GLY A 291 -16.53 -18.22 1.39
N THR A 292 -15.41 -17.86 0.77
CA THR A 292 -14.78 -18.61 -0.31
C THR A 292 -13.26 -18.38 -0.28
N ILE A 293 -12.51 -19.39 -0.71
CA ILE A 293 -11.07 -19.32 -0.90
C ILE A 293 -10.79 -19.76 -2.31
N ASN A 294 -10.04 -18.93 -3.03
CA ASN A 294 -9.57 -19.22 -4.37
C ASN A 294 -8.09 -18.92 -4.39
N ILE A 295 -7.23 -19.93 -4.21
CA ILE A 295 -5.78 -19.78 -4.26
C ILE A 295 -5.25 -20.96 -5.08
N ASN A 296 -4.39 -20.68 -6.06
CA ASN A 296 -3.85 -21.74 -6.90
C ASN A 296 -3.07 -22.74 -6.03
N ASN A 297 -3.17 -24.03 -6.35
CA ASN A 297 -2.52 -25.12 -5.61
C ASN A 297 -2.90 -25.24 -4.12
N ILE A 298 -3.98 -24.61 -3.65
CA ILE A 298 -4.49 -24.75 -2.29
C ILE A 298 -5.98 -25.06 -2.33
N ASP A 299 -6.36 -26.18 -1.69
CA ASP A 299 -7.75 -26.53 -1.42
C ASP A 299 -8.02 -26.33 0.07
N TYR A 300 -9.14 -25.69 0.40
CA TYR A 300 -9.56 -25.45 1.78
C TYR A 300 -11.08 -25.56 1.91
N PRO A 301 -11.58 -26.34 2.87
CA PRO A 301 -13.00 -26.65 2.98
C PRO A 301 -13.83 -25.41 3.34
N ARG A 302 -14.87 -25.15 2.55
CA ARG A 302 -15.71 -23.94 2.66
C ARG A 302 -16.43 -23.82 4.00
N ASP A 303 -16.80 -24.95 4.60
CA ASP A 303 -17.45 -25.04 5.91
C ASP A 303 -16.49 -24.68 7.06
N GLN A 304 -15.18 -24.61 6.83
CA GLN A 304 -14.18 -24.13 7.79
C GLN A 304 -13.80 -22.66 7.56
N ILE A 305 -14.50 -21.93 6.68
CA ILE A 305 -14.31 -20.48 6.53
C ILE A 305 -15.18 -19.78 7.59
N ASP A 306 -14.80 -19.95 8.85
CA ASP A 306 -15.54 -19.49 10.03
C ASP A 306 -14.59 -19.00 11.13
N GLU A 307 -15.17 -18.38 12.16
CA GLU A 307 -14.41 -17.80 13.27
C GLU A 307 -13.62 -18.85 14.07
N THR A 308 -14.12 -20.08 14.16
CA THR A 308 -13.47 -21.16 14.92
C THR A 308 -12.18 -21.66 14.26
N HIS A 309 -12.12 -21.59 12.92
CA HIS A 309 -10.98 -22.00 12.12
C HIS A 309 -10.18 -20.80 11.57
N PHE A 310 -10.50 -19.57 11.97
CA PHE A 310 -9.91 -18.33 11.45
C PHE A 310 -8.38 -18.38 11.29
N ASN A 311 -7.68 -18.86 12.32
CA ASN A 311 -6.22 -18.93 12.34
C ASN A 311 -5.61 -19.96 11.38
N ALA A 312 -6.42 -20.88 10.86
CA ALA A 312 -6.01 -21.92 9.92
C ALA A 312 -6.36 -21.56 8.45
N ILE A 313 -7.07 -20.46 8.21
CA ILE A 313 -7.48 -20.05 6.86
C ILE A 313 -6.24 -19.59 6.06
N PRO A 314 -5.91 -20.22 4.91
CA PRO A 314 -4.77 -19.81 4.09
C PRO A 314 -4.97 -18.37 3.59
N GLY A 315 -3.95 -17.53 3.74
CA GLY A 315 -4.01 -16.11 3.37
C GLY A 315 -4.54 -15.14 4.45
N LEU A 316 -5.16 -15.64 5.52
CA LEU A 316 -5.49 -14.85 6.71
C LEU A 316 -4.60 -15.28 7.89
N GLY A 317 -4.76 -16.53 8.32
CA GLY A 317 -3.94 -17.14 9.36
C GLY A 317 -3.97 -16.44 10.72
N ARG A 318 -3.10 -16.89 11.62
CA ARG A 318 -2.87 -16.23 12.92
C ARG A 318 -2.12 -14.89 12.82
N ALA A 319 -1.52 -14.60 11.66
CA ALA A 319 -0.72 -13.40 11.46
C ALA A 319 -0.72 -12.98 9.99
N LEU A 320 -0.75 -11.67 9.75
CA LEU A 320 -0.60 -11.05 8.44
C LEU A 320 0.75 -10.37 8.34
N LYS A 321 1.45 -10.63 7.25
CA LYS A 321 2.70 -9.99 6.86
C LYS A 321 2.42 -9.01 5.73
N PHE A 322 2.74 -7.75 5.97
CA PHE A 322 2.69 -6.66 5.01
C PHE A 322 4.09 -6.36 4.53
N THR A 323 4.34 -6.43 3.23
CA THR A 323 5.59 -6.01 2.62
C THR A 323 5.32 -4.85 1.68
N PHE A 324 6.15 -3.81 1.75
CA PHE A 324 6.02 -2.63 0.90
C PHE A 324 7.36 -2.00 0.60
N THR A 325 7.47 -1.42 -0.59
CA THR A 325 8.68 -0.73 -1.07
C THR A 325 8.43 0.78 -1.13
N LEU A 326 9.22 1.53 -0.36
CA LEU A 326 9.07 2.97 -0.15
C LEU A 326 10.15 3.76 -0.89
N PHE A 327 9.73 4.83 -1.55
CA PHE A 327 10.60 5.79 -2.23
C PHE A 327 10.64 7.13 -1.50
N ASP A 328 11.79 7.78 -1.56
CA ASP A 328 11.93 9.17 -1.12
C ASP A 328 11.40 10.13 -2.21
N SER A 329 10.82 11.24 -1.78
CA SER A 329 10.23 12.26 -2.64
C SER A 329 11.22 12.89 -3.65
N ARG A 330 12.52 12.74 -3.41
CA ARG A 330 13.59 13.35 -4.22
C ARG A 330 14.30 12.35 -5.13
N GLY A 331 13.93 11.07 -5.10
CA GLY A 331 14.55 10.01 -5.89
C GLY A 331 16.05 9.82 -5.60
N ILE A 332 16.49 10.12 -4.38
CA ILE A 332 17.89 9.93 -3.95
C ILE A 332 18.19 8.42 -3.84
N ILE A 333 17.25 7.63 -3.34
CA ILE A 333 17.33 6.17 -3.26
C ILE A 333 16.57 5.59 -4.46
N LYS A 334 17.31 5.33 -5.54
CA LYS A 334 16.74 5.00 -6.86
C LYS A 334 15.80 3.79 -6.89
N ASN A 335 16.03 2.80 -6.03
CA ASN A 335 15.25 1.56 -6.01
C ASN A 335 14.25 1.51 -4.84
N GLY A 336 14.16 2.59 -4.06
CA GLY A 336 13.43 2.59 -2.80
C GLY A 336 14.06 1.67 -1.75
N MET A 337 13.31 1.42 -0.68
CA MET A 337 13.65 0.46 0.37
C MET A 337 12.43 -0.40 0.69
N THR A 338 12.63 -1.71 0.72
CA THR A 338 11.58 -2.69 1.04
C THR A 338 11.56 -2.98 2.54
N PHE A 339 10.37 -2.97 3.12
CA PHE A 339 10.15 -3.28 4.52
C PHE A 339 9.06 -4.32 4.68
N THR A 340 9.15 -5.06 5.78
CA THR A 340 8.14 -6.03 6.17
C THR A 340 7.66 -5.72 7.58
N HIS A 341 6.34 -5.74 7.77
CA HIS A 341 5.67 -5.57 9.05
C HIS A 341 4.71 -6.72 9.30
N VAL A 342 4.72 -7.29 10.50
CA VAL A 342 3.87 -8.44 10.86
C VAL A 342 2.88 -8.02 11.93
N VAL A 343 1.61 -8.33 11.70
CA VAL A 343 0.50 -8.13 12.63
C VAL A 343 -0.05 -9.49 13.04
N TYR A 344 -0.15 -9.72 14.35
CA TYR A 344 -0.71 -10.95 14.91
C TYR A 344 -2.22 -10.78 15.16
N LEU A 345 -3.01 -11.76 14.71
CA LEU A 345 -4.47 -11.79 14.76
C LEU A 345 -5.03 -12.75 15.82
N ASP A 346 -4.17 -13.50 16.51
CA ASP A 346 -4.51 -14.52 17.50
C ASP A 346 -4.84 -13.98 18.90
N LYS A 347 -4.97 -12.66 19.04
CA LYS A 347 -5.32 -12.00 20.30
C LYS A 347 -6.79 -12.14 20.66
#